data_AF-A0AAN5CKU2-F1
#
_entry.id   AF-A0AAN5CKU2-F1
#
_cell.length_a   1.000
_cell.length_b   1.000
_cell.length_c   1.000
_cell.angle_alpha   90.00
_cell.angle_beta   90.00
_cell.angle_gamma   90.00
#
_symmetry.space_group_name_H-M   'P 1'
#
loop_
_entity.id
_entity.type
_entity.pdbx_description
1 polymer ?
#
loop_
_entity_poly.entity_id
_entity_poly.type
_entity_poly.pdbx_seq_one_letter_code
_entity_poly.pdbx_strand_id
1 'polypeptide(L)' 'EGARENVNGGIYTYGAIDTTNCGPVIAYQPLSSASYYQFKLSSVSMGSYSNSKGWQVISDTGTSLIGAPEDVVEKVAVAA' A
#
# COMPACT_ATOMS: atom_id res chain seq x y z
N GLU A 1 -20.34 -5.17 0.30
CA GLU A 1 -20.45 -5.41 -1.16
C GLU A 1 -20.15 -6.86 -1.61
N GLY A 2 -19.76 -7.79 -0.72
CA GLY A 2 -19.32 -9.14 -1.13
C GLY A 2 -20.39 -10.21 -1.41
N ALA A 3 -21.68 -9.90 -1.38
CA ALA A 3 -22.76 -10.89 -1.55
C ALA A 3 -23.44 -10.85 -2.93
N ARG A 4 -22.89 -10.12 -3.90
CA ARG A 4 -23.45 -10.02 -5.25
C ARG A 4 -22.84 -11.09 -6.16
N GLU A 5 -23.69 -11.85 -6.85
CA GLU A 5 -23.27 -12.83 -7.84
C GLU A 5 -23.19 -12.20 -9.24
N ASN A 6 -22.33 -12.73 -10.11
CA ASN A 6 -22.13 -12.27 -11.51
C ASN A 6 -21.75 -10.78 -11.67
N VAL A 7 -21.02 -10.21 -10.70
CA VAL A 7 -20.43 -8.86 -10.81
C VAL A 7 -18.91 -8.94 -10.80
N ASN A 8 -18.25 -7.93 -11.39
CA ASN A 8 -16.79 -7.81 -11.31
C ASN A 8 -16.37 -7.59 -9.84
N GLY A 9 -15.37 -8.33 -9.38
CA GLY A 9 -14.81 -8.24 -8.02
C GLY A 9 -13.28 -8.26 -8.01
N GLY A 10 -12.70 -8.12 -6.82
CA GLY A 10 -11.26 -8.34 -6.60
C GLY A 10 -10.92 -9.82 -6.49
N ILE A 11 -9.66 -10.18 -6.77
CA ILE A 11 -9.16 -11.56 -6.79
C ILE A 11 -7.99 -11.70 -5.80
N TYR A 12 -7.94 -12.84 -5.11
CA TYR A 12 -6.77 -13.28 -4.35
C TYR A 12 -6.17 -14.53 -5.00
N THR A 13 -4.86 -14.50 -5.25
CA THR A 13 -4.09 -15.66 -5.72
C THR A 13 -3.33 -16.26 -4.55
N TYR A 14 -3.74 -17.45 -4.10
CA TYR A 14 -3.09 -18.16 -2.99
C TYR A 14 -2.01 -19.12 -3.51
N GLY A 15 -0.80 -19.03 -2.95
CA GLY A 15 0.31 -19.96 -3.26
C GLY A 15 0.95 -19.79 -4.64
N ALA A 16 0.59 -18.75 -5.40
CA ALA A 16 1.15 -18.46 -6.71
C ALA A 16 1.29 -16.95 -6.94
N ILE A 17 1.96 -16.58 -8.04
CA ILE A 17 2.10 -15.21 -8.51
C ILE A 17 1.18 -15.04 -9.72
N ASP A 18 0.36 -13.99 -9.73
CA ASP A 18 -0.44 -13.63 -10.90
C ASP A 18 0.41 -12.82 -11.90
N THR A 19 0.97 -13.51 -12.89
CA THR A 19 1.78 -12.87 -13.94
C THR A 19 0.97 -12.12 -15.00
N THR A 20 -0.37 -12.19 -14.93
CA THR A 20 -1.26 -11.49 -15.86
C THR A 20 -1.59 -10.09 -15.33
N ASN A 21 -1.92 -9.99 -14.04
CA ASN A 21 -2.36 -8.75 -13.41
C ASN A 21 -1.27 -8.04 -12.59
N CYS A 22 -0.17 -8.72 -12.23
CA CYS A 22 0.96 -8.09 -11.56
C CYS A 22 2.07 -7.67 -12.54
N GLY A 23 2.68 -6.52 -12.30
CA GLY A 23 3.84 -6.05 -13.04
C GLY A 23 5.13 -6.80 -12.69
N PRO A 24 6.26 -6.47 -13.35
CA PRO A 24 7.53 -7.18 -13.19
C PRO A 24 8.18 -6.99 -11.81
N VAL A 25 7.72 -6.03 -11.01
CA VAL A 25 8.26 -5.75 -9.68
C VAL A 25 7.53 -6.58 -8.65
N ILE A 26 8.10 -7.75 -8.35
CA ILE A 26 7.77 -8.54 -7.17
C ILE A 26 8.96 -8.43 -6.24
N ALA A 27 8.89 -7.49 -5.30
CA ALA A 27 9.93 -7.25 -4.32
C ALA A 27 9.55 -7.87 -2.98
N TYR A 28 10.53 -8.45 -2.31
CA TYR A 28 10.40 -8.88 -0.92
C TYR A 28 10.88 -7.75 -0.01
N GLN A 29 10.10 -7.47 1.03
CA GLN A 29 10.47 -6.52 2.07
C GLN A 29 10.38 -7.21 3.44
N PRO A 30 11.47 -7.26 4.23
CA PRO A 30 11.40 -7.77 5.60
C PRO A 30 10.36 -7.02 6.43
N LEU A 31 9.60 -7.80 7.20
CA LEU A 31 8.67 -7.24 8.16
C LEU A 31 9.41 -6.66 9.36
N SER A 32 8.94 -5.51 9.85
CA SER A 32 9.43 -4.88 11.08
C SER A 32 8.66 -5.33 12.33
N SER A 33 7.52 -5.99 12.15
CA SER A 33 6.72 -6.61 13.21
C SER A 33 6.15 -7.94 12.74
N ALA A 34 6.02 -8.91 13.66
CA ALA A 34 5.36 -10.19 13.40
C ALA A 34 3.82 -10.12 13.55
N SER A 35 3.27 -9.04 14.10
CA SER A 35 1.82 -8.90 14.33
C SER A 35 1.06 -8.24 13.18
N TYR A 36 1.77 -7.65 12.21
CA TYR A 36 1.19 -6.95 11.07
C TYR A 36 2.05 -7.20 9.83
N TYR A 37 1.47 -7.00 8.63
CA TYR A 37 2.24 -6.81 7.40
C TYR A 37 2.93 -5.44 7.40
N GLN A 38 3.73 -5.18 8.43
CA GLN A 38 4.40 -3.92 8.71
C GLN A 38 5.82 -3.91 8.16
N PHE A 39 6.19 -2.82 7.50
CA PHE A 39 7.53 -2.62 6.98
C PHE A 39 7.91 -1.14 6.97
N LYS A 40 9.20 -0.84 6.80
CA LYS A 40 9.68 0.54 6.69
C LYS A 40 9.46 1.04 5.25
N LEU A 41 8.73 2.14 5.11
CA LEU A 41 8.62 2.89 3.86
C LEU A 41 9.91 3.69 3.63
N SER A 42 10.48 3.62 2.43
CA SER A 42 11.70 4.36 2.09
C SER A 42 11.44 5.83 1.81
N SER A 43 10.43 6.13 1.00
CA SER A 43 10.08 7.50 0.61
C SER A 43 8.66 7.61 0.09
N VAL A 44 8.12 8.83 0.13
CA VAL A 44 6.90 9.23 -0.58
C VAL A 44 7.20 10.45 -1.46
N SER A 45 6.52 10.56 -2.58
CA SER A 45 6.58 11.73 -3.45
C SER A 45 5.24 11.98 -4.12
N MET A 46 4.84 13.25 -4.22
CA MET A 46 3.68 13.68 -4.98
C MET A 46 3.90 15.11 -5.47
N GLY A 47 3.71 15.36 -6.77
CA GLY A 47 3.97 16.68 -7.36
C GLY A 47 5.39 17.16 -7.05
N SER A 48 5.50 18.34 -6.42
CA SER A 48 6.76 18.93 -5.96
C SER A 48 7.22 18.45 -4.57
N TYR A 49 6.36 17.74 -3.84
CA TYR A 49 6.68 17.21 -2.51
C TYR A 49 7.42 15.88 -2.59
N SER A 50 8.49 15.75 -1.81
CA SER A 50 9.17 14.48 -1.58
C SER A 50 9.63 14.38 -0.12
N ASN A 51 9.59 13.17 0.43
CA ASN A 51 10.06 12.87 1.77
C ASN A 51 10.69 11.48 1.81
N SER A 52 11.98 11.43 2.10
CA SER A 52 12.80 10.22 2.21
C SER A 52 13.15 9.84 3.65
N LYS A 53 12.56 10.50 4.66
CA LYS A 53 12.75 10.15 6.07
C LYS A 53 12.23 8.74 6.36
N GLY A 54 11.11 8.39 5.72
CA GLY A 54 10.44 7.11 5.89
C GLY A 54 9.79 6.94 7.26
N TRP A 55 8.87 5.99 7.38
CA TRP A 55 8.23 5.59 8.63
C TRP A 55 7.71 4.15 8.52
N GLN A 56 7.24 3.58 9.63
CA GLN A 56 6.63 2.26 9.63
C GLN A 56 5.22 2.34 9.05
N VAL A 57 4.94 1.50 8.06
CA VAL A 57 3.64 1.38 7.40
C VAL A 57 3.16 -0.06 7.45
N ILE A 58 1.86 -0.27 7.29
CA ILE A 58 1.27 -1.60 7.11
C ILE A 58 0.64 -1.70 5.72
N SER A 59 0.73 -2.89 5.11
CA SER A 59 -0.15 -3.25 4.00
C SER A 59 -1.44 -3.81 4.59
N ASP A 60 -2.53 -3.06 4.48
CA ASP A 60 -3.81 -3.40 5.08
C ASP A 60 -4.95 -3.27 4.05
N THR A 61 -5.40 -4.41 3.53
CA THR A 61 -6.53 -4.47 2.59
C THR A 61 -7.88 -4.23 3.27
N GLY A 62 -7.92 -4.15 4.61
CA GLY A 62 -9.13 -3.91 5.41
C GLY A 62 -9.43 -2.44 5.69
N THR A 63 -8.49 -1.52 5.44
CA THR A 63 -8.67 -0.07 5.64
C THR A 63 -9.05 0.62 4.33
N SER A 64 -10.11 1.44 4.36
CA SER A 64 -10.67 2.10 3.16
C SER A 64 -9.81 3.20 2.55
N LEU A 65 -8.84 3.74 3.29
CA LEU A 65 -8.04 4.91 2.92
C LEU A 65 -6.55 4.67 3.19
N ILE A 66 -5.69 5.42 2.49
CA ILE A 66 -4.26 5.48 2.82
C ILE A 66 -4.08 6.45 3.99
N GLY A 67 -3.68 5.92 5.15
CA GLY A 67 -3.28 6.71 6.30
C GLY A 67 -1.80 7.07 6.28
N ALA A 68 -1.47 8.28 6.71
CA ALA A 68 -0.09 8.74 6.89
C ALA A 68 0.01 9.70 8.10
N PRO A 69 1.22 9.98 8.61
CA PRO A 69 1.44 11.06 9.57
C PRO A 69 0.87 12.39 9.07
N GLU A 70 0.32 13.18 9.99
CA GLU A 70 -0.37 14.45 9.69
C GLU A 70 0.49 15.39 8.83
N ASP A 71 1.77 15.55 9.18
CA ASP A 71 2.72 16.41 8.45
C ASP A 71 3.00 15.96 7.02
N VAL A 72 2.83 14.67 6.73
CA VAL A 72 2.93 14.11 5.38
C VAL A 72 1.63 14.37 4.61
N VAL A 73 0.48 14.11 5.24
CA VAL A 73 -0.84 14.30 4.61
C VAL A 73 -1.06 15.76 4.22
N GLU A 74 -0.71 16.71 5.08
CA GLU A 74 -0.83 18.15 4.78
C GLU A 74 0.02 18.56 3.57
N LYS A 75 1.27 18.09 3.50
CA LYS A 75 2.19 18.42 2.39
C LYS A 75 1.75 17.77 1.09
N VAL A 76 1.21 16.56 1.17
CA VAL A 76 0.56 15.88 0.04
C VAL A 76 -0.64 16.72 -0.41
N ALA A 77 -1.55 17.11 0.48
CA ALA A 77 -2.74 17.89 0.11
C ALA A 77 -2.43 19.21 -0.62
N VAL A 78 -1.34 19.89 -0.26
CA VAL A 78 -0.88 21.13 -0.93
C VAL A 78 -0.17 20.86 -2.26
N ALA A 79 0.47 19.70 -2.41
CA ALA A 79 1.23 19.34 -3.61
C ALA A 79 0.39 18.69 -4.72
N ALA A 80 -0.88 18.39 -4.43
CA ALA A 80 -1.84 17.78 -5.36
C ALA A 80 -2.37 18.77 -6.41
#